data_AF-A0A537QDP6-F1
#
_entry.id   AF-A0A537QDP6-F1
#
_cell.length_a   1.000
_cell.length_b   1.000
_cell.length_c   1.000
_cell.angle_alpha   90.00
_cell.angle_beta   90.00
_cell.angle_gamma   90.00
#
_symmetry.space_group_name_H-M   'P 1'
#
loop_
_entity.id
_entity.type
_entity.pdbx_description
1 polymer ?
#
loop_
_entity_poly.entity_id
_entity_poly.type
_entity_poly.pdbx_seq_one_letter_code
_entity_poly.pdbx_strand_id
1 'polypeptide(L)'
;PEQVKELQKARKVFEEVRPYGSVDTEAAYKKDTDLAYEVAGGRVNRAIRALQLETELRIAPSRYADRFVERWQKLDQSSLRQYRAGDFSGYEATRSAMGDMARGLERDPQLESLLENRKRELGITFETGRRLGLELAFSLGIDLDRGRGLGI
;
A
#
# COMPACT_ATOMS: atom_id res chain seq x y z
N PRO A 1 -0.55 -12.64 -32.97
CA PRO A 1 0.55 -13.62 -32.79
C PRO A 1 1.91 -12.98 -32.46
N GLU A 2 2.25 -11.86 -33.11
CA GLU A 2 3.53 -11.17 -32.97
C GLU A 2 3.73 -10.50 -31.59
N GLN A 3 2.70 -9.81 -31.08
CA GLN A 3 2.70 -9.19 -29.75
C GLN A 3 2.99 -10.19 -28.61
N VAL A 4 2.48 -11.42 -28.72
CA VAL A 4 2.71 -12.47 -27.72
C VAL A 4 4.17 -12.96 -27.75
N LYS A 5 4.78 -13.03 -28.94
CA LYS A 5 6.20 -13.39 -29.10
C LYS A 5 7.11 -12.31 -28.54
N GLU A 6 6.82 -11.04 -28.79
CA GLU A 6 7.61 -9.93 -28.24
C GLU A 6 7.49 -9.83 -26.72
N LEU A 7 6.30 -10.09 -26.16
CA LEU A 7 6.12 -10.17 -24.71
C LEU A 7 6.92 -11.32 -24.08
N GLN A 8 6.96 -12.50 -24.72
CA GLN A 8 7.76 -13.64 -24.24
C GLN A 8 9.26 -13.36 -24.30
N LYS A 9 9.74 -12.66 -25.34
CA LYS A 9 11.13 -12.21 -25.41
C LYS A 9 11.45 -11.21 -24.30
N ALA A 10 10.59 -10.22 -24.09
CA ALA A 10 10.76 -9.23 -23.02
C ALA A 10 10.83 -9.90 -21.64
N ARG A 11 9.95 -10.87 -21.35
CA ARG A 11 9.99 -11.67 -20.11
C ARG A 11 11.32 -12.39 -19.92
N LYS A 12 11.85 -13.04 -20.97
CA LYS A 12 13.14 -13.74 -20.92
C LYS A 12 14.31 -12.79 -20.65
N VAL A 13 14.36 -11.66 -21.35
CA VAL A 13 15.41 -10.65 -21.14
C VAL A 13 15.37 -10.11 -19.71
N PHE A 14 14.19 -9.86 -19.15
CA PHE A 14 14.07 -9.43 -17.75
C PHE A 14 14.52 -10.49 -16.75
N GLU A 15 14.25 -11.77 -17.03
CA GLU A 15 14.70 -12.89 -16.20
C GLU A 15 16.22 -13.08 -16.23
N GLU A 16 16.85 -12.83 -17.39
CA GLU A 16 18.31 -12.88 -17.57
C GLU A 16 19.02 -11.75 -16.81
N VAL A 17 18.40 -10.56 -16.72
CA VAL A 17 18.95 -9.41 -15.99
C VAL A 17 18.81 -9.60 -14.47
N ARG A 18 17.72 -10.22 -14.02
CA ARG A 18 17.49 -10.51 -12.60
C ARG A 18 16.49 -11.67 -12.43
N PRO A 19 16.73 -12.58 -11.47
CA PRO A 19 15.73 -13.58 -11.09
C PRO A 19 14.39 -12.92 -10.75
N TYR A 20 13.30 -13.44 -11.31
CA TYR A 20 11.93 -12.96 -11.16
C TYR A 20 11.69 -11.53 -11.69
N GLY A 21 12.57 -10.99 -12.53
CA GLY A 21 12.44 -9.63 -13.08
C GLY A 21 11.13 -9.40 -13.82
N SER A 22 10.71 -10.40 -14.60
CA SER A 22 9.47 -10.34 -15.36
C SER A 22 8.23 -10.31 -14.45
N VAL A 23 8.23 -11.15 -13.40
CA VAL A 23 7.15 -11.25 -12.42
C VAL A 23 7.00 -9.97 -11.62
N ASP A 24 8.09 -9.45 -11.06
CA ASP A 24 8.08 -8.24 -10.24
C ASP A 24 7.69 -7.00 -11.10
N THR A 25 8.06 -6.97 -12.39
CA THR A 25 7.68 -5.89 -13.32
C THR A 25 6.21 -5.91 -13.69
N GLU A 26 5.67 -7.09 -13.99
CA GLU A 26 4.25 -7.22 -14.31
C GLU A 26 3.35 -6.87 -13.12
N ALA A 27 3.75 -7.28 -11.91
CA ALA A 27 3.05 -6.93 -10.68
C ALA A 27 3.06 -5.41 -10.44
N ALA A 28 4.21 -4.75 -10.57
CA ALA A 28 4.34 -3.31 -10.41
C ALA A 28 3.48 -2.53 -11.43
N TYR A 29 3.53 -2.92 -12.71
CA TYR A 29 2.77 -2.24 -13.77
C TYR A 29 1.26 -2.46 -13.66
N LYS A 30 0.83 -3.62 -13.14
CA LYS A 30 -0.59 -3.86 -12.84
C LYS A 30 -1.12 -2.94 -11.74
N LYS A 31 -0.29 -2.60 -10.75
CA LYS A 31 -0.65 -1.66 -9.67
C LYS A 31 -0.60 -0.21 -10.12
N ASP A 32 0.33 0.13 -11.01
CA ASP A 32 0.54 1.47 -11.51
C ASP A 32 1.03 1.44 -12.98
N THR A 33 0.11 1.67 -13.90
CA THR A 33 0.38 1.63 -15.34
C THR A 33 1.25 2.80 -15.81
N ASP A 34 1.32 3.90 -15.06
CA ASP A 34 2.11 5.09 -15.44
C ASP A 34 3.60 4.79 -15.43
N LEU A 35 4.03 3.80 -14.63
CA LEU A 35 5.41 3.35 -14.55
C LEU A 35 5.96 2.91 -15.91
N ALA A 36 5.14 2.28 -16.76
CA ALA A 36 5.56 1.85 -18.09
C ALA A 36 5.89 3.04 -19.00
N TYR A 37 5.06 4.10 -18.94
CA TYR A 37 5.29 5.34 -19.70
C TYR A 37 6.47 6.14 -19.15
N GLU A 38 6.68 6.15 -17.83
CA GLU A 38 7.82 6.80 -17.20
C GLU A 38 9.15 6.14 -17.61
N VAL A 39 9.21 4.81 -17.60
CA VAL A 39 10.40 4.06 -18.04
C VAL A 39 10.68 4.30 -19.51
N ALA A 40 9.65 4.29 -20.37
CA ALA A 40 9.81 4.61 -21.79
C ALA A 40 10.32 6.04 -22.02
N GLY A 41 9.94 6.97 -21.15
CA GLY A 41 10.44 8.35 -21.13
C GLY A 41 11.78 8.56 -20.39
N GLY A 42 12.46 7.50 -19.96
CA GLY A 42 13.76 7.56 -19.27
C GLY A 42 13.71 7.85 -17.76
N ARG A 43 12.52 7.97 -17.17
CA ARG A 43 12.32 8.20 -15.72
C ARG A 43 12.21 6.87 -14.98
N VAL A 44 13.36 6.25 -14.69
CA VAL A 44 13.41 4.88 -14.14
C VAL A 44 13.35 4.79 -12.62
N ASN A 45 13.62 5.87 -11.89
CA ASN A 45 13.77 5.81 -10.42
C ASN A 45 12.52 5.34 -9.67
N ARG A 46 11.33 5.77 -10.11
CA ARG A 46 10.06 5.36 -9.50
C ARG A 46 9.78 3.89 -9.78
N ALA A 47 10.01 3.45 -11.02
CA ALA A 47 9.87 2.06 -11.42
C ALA A 47 10.85 1.15 -10.65
N ILE A 48 12.12 1.54 -10.48
CA ILE A 48 13.09 0.77 -9.69
C ILE A 48 12.60 0.56 -8.25
N ARG A 49 12.06 1.60 -7.60
CA ARG A 49 11.50 1.48 -6.25
C ARG A 49 10.27 0.58 -6.20
N ALA A 50 9.39 0.68 -7.19
CA ALA A 50 8.23 -0.22 -7.31
C ALA A 50 8.66 -1.68 -7.48
N LEU A 51 9.66 -1.94 -8.34
CA LEU A 51 10.22 -3.28 -8.55
C LEU A 51 10.88 -3.86 -7.29
N GLN A 52 11.62 -3.03 -6.54
CA GLN A 52 12.19 -3.44 -5.26
C GLN A 52 11.09 -3.81 -4.25
N LEU A 53 10.01 -3.05 -4.22
CA LEU A 53 8.87 -3.35 -3.36
C LEU A 53 8.23 -4.70 -3.74
N GLU A 54 8.03 -4.98 -5.03
CA GLU A 54 7.49 -6.27 -5.50
C GLU A 54 8.43 -7.44 -5.16
N THR A 55 9.74 -7.25 -5.25
CA THR A 55 10.72 -8.25 -4.79
C THR A 55 10.60 -8.52 -3.30
N GLU A 56 10.49 -7.48 -2.48
CA GLU A 56 10.34 -7.61 -1.04
C GLU A 56 9.02 -8.29 -0.67
N LEU A 57 7.94 -7.98 -1.38
CA LEU A 57 6.64 -8.65 -1.24
C LEU A 57 6.73 -10.15 -1.53
N ARG A 58 7.45 -10.52 -2.59
CA ARG A 58 7.61 -11.91 -3.00
C ARG A 58 8.50 -12.71 -2.04
N ILE A 59 9.57 -12.11 -1.52
CA ILE A 59 10.56 -12.81 -0.69
C ILE A 59 10.17 -12.81 0.79
N ALA A 60 9.61 -11.71 1.29
CA ALA A 60 9.33 -11.51 2.71
C ALA A 60 7.98 -10.79 2.93
N PRO A 61 6.85 -11.42 2.55
CA PRO A 61 5.52 -10.84 2.68
C PRO A 61 5.21 -10.40 4.11
N SER A 62 5.66 -11.15 5.12
CA SER A 62 5.47 -10.79 6.53
C SER A 62 6.15 -9.46 6.91
N ARG A 63 7.31 -9.13 6.34
CA ARG A 63 8.00 -7.85 6.60
C ARG A 63 7.21 -6.67 6.06
N TYR A 64 6.46 -6.87 4.98
CA TYR A 64 5.59 -5.83 4.45
C TYR A 64 4.44 -5.54 5.40
N ALA A 65 3.81 -6.58 5.95
CA ALA A 65 2.83 -6.42 7.02
C ALA A 65 3.42 -5.77 8.28
N ASP A 66 4.65 -6.15 8.69
CA ASP A 66 5.35 -5.54 9.82
C ASP A 66 5.52 -4.03 9.64
N ARG A 67 5.98 -3.58 8.47
CA ARG A 67 6.14 -2.15 8.18
C ARG A 67 4.82 -1.40 8.15
N PHE A 68 3.76 -2.04 7.67
CA PHE A 68 2.42 -1.45 7.71
C PHE A 68 1.98 -1.21 9.15
N VAL A 69 2.07 -2.24 10.01
CA VAL A 69 1.72 -2.16 11.43
C VAL A 69 2.58 -1.12 12.15
N GLU A 70 3.90 -1.13 11.94
CA GLU A 70 4.82 -0.18 12.57
C GLU A 70 4.47 1.26 12.20
N ARG A 71 4.24 1.54 10.90
CA ARG A 71 3.87 2.88 10.44
C ARG A 71 2.50 3.30 10.99
N TRP A 72 1.52 2.39 11.00
CA TRP A 72 0.19 2.64 11.55
C TRP A 72 0.27 3.05 13.03
N GLN A 73 0.98 2.27 13.84
CA GLN A 73 1.14 2.55 15.28
C GLN A 73 1.87 3.88 15.54
N LYS A 74 2.89 4.22 14.74
CA LYS A 74 3.58 5.51 14.85
C LYS A 74 2.66 6.70 14.54
N LEU A 75 1.80 6.58 13.53
CA LEU A 75 0.82 7.61 13.18
C LEU A 75 -0.26 7.72 14.26
N ASP A 76 -0.79 6.60 14.75
CA ASP A 76 -1.80 6.59 15.81
C ASP A 76 -1.29 7.30 17.08
N GLN A 77 -0.09 6.94 17.56
CA GLN A 77 0.55 7.61 18.69
C GLN A 77 0.80 9.10 18.45
N SER A 78 1.17 9.47 17.21
CA SER A 78 1.39 10.88 16.86
C SER A 78 0.08 11.67 16.86
N SER A 79 -0.99 11.08 16.32
CA SER A 79 -2.34 11.67 16.33
C SER A 79 -2.82 11.93 17.76
N LEU A 80 -2.60 10.98 18.67
CA LEU A 80 -2.98 11.12 20.08
C LEU A 80 -2.18 12.23 20.78
N ARG A 81 -0.89 12.35 20.48
CA ARG A 81 -0.05 13.44 21.02
C ARG A 81 -0.51 14.81 20.50
N GLN A 82 -0.76 14.92 19.20
CA GLN A 82 -1.21 16.16 18.56
C GLN A 82 -2.58 16.61 19.09
N TYR A 83 -3.53 15.68 19.22
CA TYR A 83 -4.83 15.96 19.82
C TYR A 83 -4.70 16.49 21.25
N ARG A 84 -3.87 15.85 22.09
CA ARG A 84 -3.61 16.30 23.47
C ARG A 84 -2.92 17.66 23.54
N ALA A 85 -2.08 17.99 22.55
CA ALA A 85 -1.40 19.28 22.47
C ALA A 85 -2.28 20.40 21.86
N GLY A 86 -3.47 20.08 21.36
CA GLY A 86 -4.33 21.02 20.63
C GLY A 86 -3.85 21.33 19.20
N ASP A 87 -2.92 20.55 18.66
CA ASP A 87 -2.47 20.66 17.27
C ASP A 87 -3.45 19.92 16.34
N PHE A 88 -4.59 20.56 16.06
CA PHE A 88 -5.63 19.98 15.22
C PHE A 88 -5.20 19.86 13.75
N SER A 89 -4.35 20.78 13.25
CA SER A 89 -3.84 20.70 11.87
C SER A 89 -2.94 19.47 11.68
N GLY A 90 -2.01 19.24 12.61
CA GLY A 90 -1.17 18.05 12.59
C GLY A 90 -1.97 16.76 12.81
N TYR A 91 -2.98 16.81 13.68
CA TYR A 91 -3.90 15.69 13.91
C TYR A 91 -4.63 15.28 12.63
N GLU A 92 -5.25 16.22 11.93
CA GLU A 92 -5.98 15.97 10.68
C GLU A 92 -5.05 15.42 9.58
N ALA A 93 -3.85 15.99 9.43
CA ALA A 93 -2.87 15.50 8.47
C ALA A 93 -2.45 14.04 8.76
N THR A 94 -2.24 13.71 10.04
CA THR A 94 -1.90 12.36 10.47
C THR A 94 -3.05 11.38 10.24
N ARG A 95 -4.29 11.77 10.56
CA ARG A 95 -5.50 10.97 10.29
C ARG A 95 -5.71 10.73 8.79
N SER A 96 -5.49 11.74 7.96
CA SER A 96 -5.52 11.59 6.50
C SER A 96 -4.51 10.56 6.00
N ALA A 97 -3.26 10.61 6.51
CA ALA A 97 -2.24 9.64 6.12
C ALA A 97 -2.60 8.19 6.54
N MET A 98 -3.24 8.01 7.70
CA MET A 98 -3.77 6.71 8.11
C MET A 98 -4.93 6.26 7.21
N GLY A 99 -5.83 7.16 6.83
CA GLY A 99 -6.91 6.89 5.88
C GLY A 99 -6.40 6.44 4.51
N ASP A 100 -5.32 7.06 4.01
CA ASP A 100 -4.68 6.65 2.75
C ASP A 100 -4.03 5.26 2.85
N MET A 101 -3.46 4.92 4.01
CA MET A 101 -2.97 3.56 4.27
C MET A 101 -4.09 2.52 4.26
N ALA A 102 -5.22 2.83 4.92
CA ALA A 102 -6.39 1.95 4.94
C ALA A 102 -6.97 1.74 3.53
N ARG A 103 -7.12 2.81 2.73
CA ARG A 103 -7.55 2.72 1.33
C ARG A 103 -6.57 1.93 0.46
N GLY A 104 -5.27 2.00 0.76
CA GLY A 104 -4.24 1.21 0.07
C GLY A 104 -4.47 -0.30 0.15
N LEU A 105 -5.12 -0.80 1.21
CA LEU A 105 -5.43 -2.22 1.36
C LEU A 105 -6.46 -2.72 0.33
N GLU A 106 -7.38 -1.86 -0.13
CA GLU A 106 -8.33 -2.21 -1.20
C GLU A 106 -7.63 -2.61 -2.50
N ARG A 107 -6.43 -2.07 -2.72
CA ARG A 107 -5.59 -2.33 -3.90
C ARG A 107 -4.56 -3.43 -3.68
N ASP A 108 -4.42 -3.93 -2.44
CA ASP A 108 -3.47 -4.97 -2.06
C ASP A 108 -4.12 -6.06 -1.21
N PRO A 109 -4.92 -6.95 -1.84
CA PRO A 109 -5.62 -8.03 -1.13
C PRO A 109 -4.67 -9.02 -0.42
N GLN A 110 -3.42 -9.11 -0.87
CA GLN A 110 -2.41 -9.97 -0.25
C GLN A 110 -1.96 -9.37 1.08
N LEU A 111 -1.63 -8.08 1.12
CA LEU A 111 -1.34 -7.39 2.38
C LEU A 111 -2.54 -7.41 3.32
N GLU A 112 -3.75 -7.17 2.80
CA GLU A 112 -4.97 -7.23 3.60
C GLU A 112 -5.10 -8.59 4.32
N SER A 113 -4.91 -9.69 3.58
CA SER A 113 -4.94 -11.05 4.12
C SER A 113 -3.84 -11.32 5.17
N LEU A 114 -2.65 -10.74 4.98
CA LEU A 114 -1.54 -10.87 5.95
C LEU A 114 -1.82 -10.11 7.26
N LEU A 115 -2.56 -9.01 7.18
CA LEU A 115 -2.90 -8.17 8.32
C LEU A 115 -4.15 -8.63 9.07
N GLU A 116 -4.99 -9.50 8.49
CA GLU A 116 -6.18 -10.06 9.14
C GLU A 116 -5.85 -10.70 10.52
N ASN A 117 -4.73 -11.43 10.62
CA ASN A 117 -4.28 -12.04 11.87
C ASN A 117 -3.67 -11.02 12.87
N ARG A 118 -3.56 -9.74 12.48
CA ARG A 118 -2.88 -8.67 13.23
C ARG A 118 -3.79 -7.48 13.55
N LYS A 119 -5.12 -7.66 13.42
CA LYS A 119 -6.14 -6.64 13.73
C LYS A 119 -5.93 -5.96 15.09
N ARG A 120 -5.58 -6.74 16.11
CA ARG A 120 -5.30 -6.22 17.46
C ARG A 120 -4.12 -5.25 17.49
N GLU A 121 -3.08 -5.48 16.70
CA GLU A 121 -1.92 -4.59 16.59
C GLU A 121 -2.26 -3.27 15.89
N LEU A 122 -3.34 -3.25 15.10
CA LEU A 122 -3.87 -2.08 14.42
C LEU A 122 -4.93 -1.32 15.24
N GLY A 123 -5.19 -1.75 16.48
CA GLY A 123 -6.18 -1.13 17.35
C GLY A 123 -7.63 -1.55 17.06
N ILE A 124 -7.85 -2.58 16.23
CA ILE A 124 -9.17 -3.16 16.00
C ILE A 124 -9.43 -4.18 17.11
N THR A 125 -10.33 -3.83 18.02
CA THR A 125 -10.73 -4.68 19.15
C THR A 125 -12.04 -5.42 18.91
N PHE A 126 -12.85 -4.98 17.94
CA PHE A 126 -14.14 -5.56 17.60
C PHE A 126 -14.20 -5.83 16.10
N GLU A 127 -14.59 -7.05 15.75
CA GLU A 127 -14.78 -7.44 14.35
C GLU A 127 -16.17 -6.99 13.89
N THR A 128 -16.17 -6.14 12.88
CA THR A 128 -17.39 -5.59 12.28
C THR A 128 -17.88 -6.40 11.07
N GLY A 129 -17.16 -7.49 10.72
CA GLY A 129 -17.40 -8.30 9.52
C GLY A 129 -17.04 -7.58 8.21
N ARG A 130 -16.47 -6.38 8.28
CA ARG A 130 -16.00 -5.61 7.13
C ARG A 130 -14.63 -6.10 6.68
N ARG A 131 -14.27 -5.75 5.44
CA ARG A 131 -12.88 -5.82 4.97
C ARG A 131 -11.99 -4.96 5.86
N LEU A 132 -10.78 -5.43 6.16
CA LEU A 132 -9.86 -4.76 7.07
C LEU A 132 -9.62 -3.30 6.69
N GLY A 133 -9.46 -2.98 5.40
CA GLY A 133 -9.31 -1.57 4.98
C GLY A 133 -10.48 -0.68 5.39
N LEU A 134 -11.71 -1.19 5.26
CA LEU A 134 -12.93 -0.48 5.68
C LEU A 134 -13.04 -0.41 7.20
N GLU A 135 -12.64 -1.47 7.90
CA GLU A 135 -12.65 -1.53 9.36
C GLU A 135 -11.66 -0.53 9.98
N LEU A 136 -10.47 -0.41 9.39
CA LEU A 136 -9.46 0.58 9.77
C LEU A 136 -9.95 2.00 9.50
N ALA A 137 -10.55 2.28 8.36
CA ALA A 137 -11.06 3.63 8.13
C ALA A 137 -12.22 3.97 9.06
N PHE A 138 -13.12 3.01 9.30
CA PHE A 138 -14.22 3.17 10.26
C PHE A 138 -13.72 3.46 11.68
N SER A 139 -12.66 2.79 12.16
CA SER A 139 -12.09 3.05 13.49
C SER A 139 -11.46 4.44 13.62
N LEU A 140 -11.03 5.04 12.50
CA LEU A 140 -10.57 6.42 12.44
C LEU A 140 -11.73 7.44 12.37
N GLY A 141 -12.99 6.99 12.28
CA GLY A 141 -14.14 7.85 11.97
C GLY A 141 -14.14 8.35 10.51
N ILE A 142 -13.38 7.71 9.63
CA ILE A 142 -13.28 8.03 8.21
C ILE A 142 -14.26 7.13 7.45
N ASP A 143 -15.36 7.70 6.95
CA ASP A 143 -16.18 7.03 5.95
C ASP A 143 -15.47 7.07 4.59
N LEU A 144 -14.89 5.93 4.16
CA LEU A 144 -14.28 5.81 2.83
C LEU A 144 -15.27 6.02 1.67
N ASP A 145 -16.57 5.86 1.95
CA ASP A 145 -17.68 6.07 1.00
C ASP A 145 -18.07 7.55 0.83
N ARG A 146 -17.58 8.46 1.70
CA ARG A 146 -17.79 9.90 1.56
C ARG A 146 -16.47 10.59 1.29
N GLY A 147 -16.23 10.88 0.02
CA GLY A 147 -15.23 11.84 -0.37
C GLY A 147 -15.41 13.15 0.41
N ARG A 148 -14.36 13.54 1.14
CA ARG A 148 -14.11 14.87 1.73
C ARG A 148 -15.35 15.60 2.29
N GLY A 149 -15.46 15.67 3.61
CA GLY A 149 -16.24 16.73 4.24
C GLY A 149 -16.69 16.40 5.65
N LEU A 150 -15.78 16.44 6.61
CA LEU A 150 -16.13 16.85 7.97
C LEU A 150 -15.23 18.03 8.31
N GLY A 151 -15.68 19.20 7.87
CA GLY A 151 -15.32 20.44 8.55
C GLY A 151 -15.99 20.41 9.92
N ILE A 152 -15.17 20.57 10.96
CA ILE A 152 -15.59 21.24 12.19
C ILE A 152 -14.99 22.64 12.13
#